data_AF-A0A8X6M5K9-F1
#
_entry.id   AF-A0A8X6M5K9-F1
#
_cell.length_a   1.000
_cell.length_b   1.000
_cell.length_c   1.000
_cell.angle_alpha   90.00
_cell.angle_beta   90.00
_cell.angle_gamma   90.00
#
_symmetry.space_group_name_H-M   'P 1'
#
loop_
_entity.id
_entity.type
_entity.pdbx_description
1 polymer ?
#
loop_
_entity_poly.entity_id
_entity_poly.type
_entity_poly.pdbx_seq_one_letter_code
_entity_poly.pdbx_strand_id
1 'polypeptide(L)'
;MDERGDSIASSSGRNEETGNKWNCRSKKQVKKKITLNHLLKVICSSQETCIDWLKNKGLIPKVVFCPNCSHKMKFEAQESAVDGFIWTCKECTIDPPQFSTRHGSWLENKELALVDILLFTYLWTHGFSESQISKETNIEPDAVKEWSKMYIDVCESVQRKNAMLEENFDESVLKSSNLSPTTAWKKKNKCKDVFLEFLKDADSL
;
A
#
# COMPACT_ATOMS: atom_id res chain seq x y z
N MET A 1 31.94 -79.29 20.27
CA MET A 1 30.68 -78.75 19.74
C MET A 1 30.94 -77.29 19.44
N ASP A 2 31.30 -77.02 18.18
CA ASP A 2 30.68 -76.01 17.30
C ASP A 2 30.42 -74.63 17.91
N GLU A 3 30.78 -73.49 17.31
CA GLU A 3 31.40 -73.16 16.04
C GLU A 3 31.97 -71.73 16.11
N ARG A 4 32.79 -71.40 15.12
CA ARG A 4 33.49 -70.12 14.90
C ARG A 4 32.53 -68.96 14.60
N GLY A 5 32.98 -67.75 14.92
CA GLY A 5 32.48 -66.51 14.33
C GLY A 5 33.44 -65.35 14.55
N ASP A 6 34.22 -65.06 13.51
CA ASP A 6 35.25 -64.02 13.34
C ASP A 6 34.85 -62.60 13.79
N SER A 7 35.69 -61.89 14.55
CA SER A 7 36.81 -61.03 14.12
C SER A 7 36.40 -59.64 13.59
N ILE A 8 36.93 -58.60 14.26
CA ILE A 8 37.65 -57.42 13.72
C ILE A 8 37.29 -56.16 14.52
N ALA A 9 38.28 -55.67 15.25
CA ALA A 9 38.36 -54.31 15.77
C ALA A 9 38.77 -53.34 14.65
N SER A 10 38.22 -52.12 14.63
CA SER A 10 38.96 -50.92 14.20
C SER A 10 38.26 -49.61 14.59
N SER A 11 38.94 -48.94 15.52
CA SER A 11 39.11 -47.49 15.73
C SER A 11 38.55 -46.48 14.72
N SER A 12 37.87 -45.46 15.24
CA SER A 12 37.95 -44.01 14.92
C SER A 12 36.83 -43.32 15.72
N GLY A 13 36.94 -42.15 16.33
CA GLY A 13 37.81 -41.01 16.12
C GLY A 13 36.94 -39.75 16.26
N ARG A 14 37.24 -38.97 17.31
CA ARG A 14 37.13 -37.49 17.40
C ARG A 14 35.76 -36.79 17.29
N ASN A 15 35.56 -35.99 18.33
CA ASN A 15 35.07 -34.60 18.34
C ASN A 15 33.58 -34.34 18.15
N GLU A 16 32.91 -34.38 19.30
CA GLU A 16 31.81 -33.50 19.65
C GLU A 16 32.14 -32.01 19.46
N GLU A 17 31.07 -31.25 19.21
CA GLU A 17 30.93 -29.80 19.35
C GLU A 17 31.58 -28.90 18.29
N THR A 18 30.92 -28.80 17.14
CA THR A 18 30.77 -27.50 16.49
C THR A 18 29.34 -27.03 16.63
N GLY A 19 29.10 -26.16 17.62
CA GLY A 19 27.85 -25.45 17.78
C GLY A 19 27.49 -24.72 16.48
N ASN A 20 26.30 -25.04 15.96
CA ASN A 20 25.69 -24.29 14.87
C ASN A 20 25.48 -22.85 15.32
N LYS A 21 26.45 -22.00 15.02
CA LYS A 21 26.36 -20.55 15.19
C LYS A 21 25.38 -20.06 14.13
N TRP A 22 24.10 -19.97 14.52
CA TRP A 22 23.06 -19.34 13.73
C TRP A 22 23.54 -17.94 13.39
N ASN A 23 24.03 -17.79 12.17
CA ASN A 23 24.49 -16.52 11.66
C ASN A 23 23.24 -15.68 11.41
N CYS A 24 22.84 -14.92 12.42
CA CYS A 24 21.80 -13.90 12.33
C CYS A 24 22.30 -12.79 11.41
N ARG A 25 22.31 -13.07 10.09
CA ARG A 25 22.42 -12.05 9.06
C ARG A 25 21.30 -11.05 9.36
N SER A 26 21.72 -9.89 9.83
CA SER A 26 20.96 -8.65 9.90
C SER A 26 19.93 -8.65 8.78
N LYS A 27 18.65 -8.82 9.15
CA LYS A 27 17.52 -8.74 8.22
C LYS A 27 17.50 -7.31 7.69
N LYS A 28 18.27 -7.04 6.63
CA LYS A 28 18.02 -5.92 5.75
C LYS A 28 16.61 -6.19 5.25
N GLN A 29 15.62 -5.54 5.85
CA GLN A 29 14.21 -5.74 5.53
C GLN A 29 14.05 -5.42 4.05
N VAL A 30 14.09 -6.45 3.20
CA VAL A 30 13.65 -6.33 1.82
C VAL A 30 12.20 -5.89 1.96
N LYS A 31 11.91 -4.63 1.62
CA LYS A 31 10.54 -4.11 1.64
C LYS A 31 9.72 -5.06 0.76
N LYS A 32 8.88 -5.89 1.39
CA LYS A 32 8.09 -6.90 0.69
C LYS A 32 7.16 -6.17 -0.26
N LYS A 33 7.18 -6.57 -1.54
CA LYS A 33 6.19 -6.10 -2.50
C LYS A 33 4.80 -6.51 -2.03
N ILE A 34 3.84 -5.61 -2.12
CA ILE A 34 2.43 -5.89 -1.82
C ILE A 34 1.92 -6.75 -2.97
N THR A 35 1.37 -7.92 -2.64
CA THR A 35 0.72 -8.82 -3.60
C THR A 35 -0.79 -8.73 -3.43
N LEU A 36 -1.55 -9.15 -4.45
CA LEU A 36 -3.03 -9.13 -4.41
C LEU A 36 -3.56 -9.95 -3.22
N ASN A 37 -3.00 -11.14 -2.99
CA ASN A 37 -3.39 -11.98 -1.86
C ASN A 37 -3.07 -11.32 -0.52
N HIS A 38 -1.95 -10.60 -0.40
CA HIS A 38 -1.63 -9.84 0.82
C HIS A 38 -2.58 -8.65 1.01
N LEU A 39 -2.90 -7.94 -0.07
CA LEU A 39 -3.87 -6.86 -0.06
C LEU A 39 -5.23 -7.35 0.44
N LEU A 40 -5.80 -8.39 -0.18
CA LEU A 40 -7.13 -8.87 0.16
C LEU A 40 -7.19 -9.57 1.53
N LYS A 41 -6.22 -10.43 1.86
CA LYS A 41 -6.30 -11.27 3.08
C LYS A 41 -5.68 -10.65 4.33
N VAL A 42 -4.92 -9.57 4.20
CA VAL A 42 -4.22 -8.95 5.35
C VAL A 42 -4.52 -7.48 5.48
N ILE A 43 -4.48 -6.70 4.39
CA ILE A 43 -4.75 -5.26 4.46
C ILE A 43 -6.27 -5.04 4.52
N CYS A 44 -7.02 -5.65 3.61
CA CYS A 44 -8.46 -5.48 3.45
C CYS A 44 -9.26 -6.63 4.07
N SER A 45 -8.73 -7.32 5.10
CA SER A 45 -9.47 -8.40 5.78
C SER A 45 -10.71 -7.91 6.54
N SER A 46 -10.68 -6.67 7.02
CA SER A 46 -11.83 -5.95 7.54
C SER A 46 -11.70 -4.44 7.23
N GLN A 47 -12.77 -3.68 7.47
CA GLN A 47 -12.72 -2.22 7.38
C GLN A 47 -11.68 -1.63 8.35
N GLU A 48 -11.62 -2.12 9.60
CA GLU A 48 -10.64 -1.63 10.58
C GLU A 48 -9.20 -1.87 10.12
N THR A 49 -8.88 -3.08 9.62
CA THR A 49 -7.51 -3.37 9.18
C THR A 49 -7.10 -2.51 8.00
N CYS A 50 -8.05 -2.22 7.10
CA CYS A 50 -7.83 -1.34 5.95
C CYS A 50 -7.52 0.10 6.41
N ILE A 51 -8.36 0.63 7.30
CA ILE A 51 -8.22 1.97 7.87
C ILE A 51 -6.92 2.09 8.66
N ASP A 52 -6.60 1.12 9.51
CA ASP A 52 -5.37 1.14 10.31
C ASP A 52 -4.13 1.06 9.42
N TRP A 53 -4.17 0.28 8.35
CA TRP A 53 -3.08 0.22 7.38
C TRP A 53 -2.89 1.58 6.69
N LEU A 54 -3.97 2.21 6.21
CA LEU A 54 -3.94 3.54 5.58
C LEU A 54 -3.40 4.62 6.53
N LYS A 55 -3.91 4.66 7.77
CA LYS A 55 -3.40 5.50 8.87
C LYS A 55 -1.91 5.30 9.05
N ASN A 56 -1.44 4.05 9.10
CA ASN A 56 -0.03 3.73 9.29
C ASN A 56 0.85 4.10 8.10
N LYS A 57 0.29 4.16 6.88
CA LYS A 57 0.97 4.70 5.70
C LYS A 57 0.92 6.22 5.60
N GLY A 58 0.12 6.88 6.43
CA GLY A 58 -0.08 8.32 6.41
C GLY A 58 -1.03 8.81 5.33
N LEU A 59 -1.76 7.90 4.67
CA LEU A 59 -2.68 8.21 3.56
C LEU A 59 -4.03 8.76 4.03
N ILE A 60 -4.33 8.59 5.33
CA ILE A 60 -5.45 9.23 6.03
C ILE A 60 -5.00 9.62 7.44
N PRO A 61 -5.65 10.61 8.08
CA PRO A 61 -5.19 11.06 9.40
C PRO A 61 -5.35 10.02 10.50
N LYS A 62 -4.34 9.97 11.37
CA LYS A 62 -4.38 9.19 12.63
C LYS A 62 -5.16 9.89 13.73
N VAL A 63 -5.24 11.21 13.65
CA VAL A 63 -5.84 12.08 14.66
C VAL A 63 -6.47 13.25 13.93
N VAL A 64 -7.67 13.62 14.33
CA VAL A 64 -8.38 14.82 13.87
C VAL A 64 -8.71 15.67 15.10
N PHE A 65 -8.56 16.98 14.98
CA PHE A 65 -8.91 17.94 16.01
C PHE A 65 -10.18 18.70 15.59
N CYS A 66 -11.05 18.96 16.55
CA CYS A 66 -12.27 19.71 16.30
C CYS A 66 -11.92 21.17 15.94
N PRO A 67 -12.45 21.74 14.85
CA PRO A 67 -12.18 23.13 14.50
C PRO A 67 -12.78 24.13 15.49
N ASN A 68 -13.84 23.74 16.22
CA ASN A 68 -14.56 24.64 17.11
C ASN A 68 -13.92 24.73 18.51
N CYS A 69 -13.48 23.59 19.07
CA CYS A 69 -12.95 23.54 20.43
C CYS A 69 -11.49 23.08 20.53
N SER A 70 -10.84 22.76 19.39
CA SER A 70 -9.46 22.27 19.31
C SER A 70 -9.16 20.97 20.08
N HIS A 71 -10.17 20.28 20.61
CA HIS A 71 -9.99 18.99 21.27
C HIS A 71 -9.89 17.85 20.25
N LYS A 72 -9.18 16.80 20.64
CA LYS A 72 -9.04 15.58 19.84
C LYS A 72 -10.41 14.91 19.66
N MET A 73 -10.79 14.65 18.42
CA MET A 73 -12.03 13.96 18.08
C MET A 73 -11.93 12.46 18.37
N LYS A 74 -13.06 11.83 18.71
CA LYS A 74 -13.17 10.38 18.85
C LYS A 74 -13.41 9.73 17.50
N PHE A 75 -12.82 8.56 17.29
CA PHE A 75 -13.01 7.72 16.12
C PHE A 75 -13.99 6.61 16.48
N GLU A 76 -15.18 6.61 15.88
CA GLU A 76 -16.28 5.74 16.28
C GLU A 76 -16.91 5.05 15.06
N ALA A 77 -17.43 3.85 15.27
CA ALA A 77 -18.13 3.10 14.24
C ALA A 77 -19.49 3.75 13.95
N GLN A 78 -19.83 3.85 12.66
CA GLN A 78 -21.10 4.35 12.18
C GLN A 78 -21.48 3.62 10.89
N GLU A 79 -22.54 2.82 10.95
CA GLU A 79 -22.98 1.96 9.84
C GLU A 79 -23.38 2.75 8.58
N SER A 80 -23.89 3.97 8.75
CA SER A 80 -24.28 4.82 7.62
C SER A 80 -23.09 5.49 6.91
N ALA A 81 -21.87 5.37 7.45
CA ALA A 81 -20.68 5.93 6.84
C ALA A 81 -20.12 4.98 5.78
N VAL A 82 -19.63 5.53 4.67
CA VAL A 82 -19.06 4.75 3.54
C VAL A 82 -17.99 3.75 4.00
N ASP A 83 -17.13 4.15 4.94
CA ASP A 83 -16.08 3.29 5.49
C ASP A 83 -16.42 2.69 6.85
N GLY A 84 -17.67 2.82 7.32
CA GLY A 84 -18.12 2.27 8.60
C GLY A 84 -17.63 3.04 9.84
N PHE A 85 -16.89 4.14 9.68
CA PHE A 85 -16.34 4.94 10.78
C PHE A 85 -16.37 6.45 10.50
N ILE A 86 -16.49 7.24 11.55
CA ILE A 86 -16.41 8.71 11.50
C ILE A 86 -15.56 9.28 12.65
N TRP A 87 -15.15 10.53 12.49
CA TRP A 87 -14.63 11.37 13.56
C TRP A 87 -15.76 12.20 14.15
N THR A 88 -15.93 12.18 15.49
CA THR A 88 -16.93 12.98 16.20
C THR A 88 -16.30 13.75 17.34
N CYS A 89 -16.65 15.03 17.46
CA CYS A 89 -16.30 15.81 18.64
C CYS A 89 -17.25 15.47 19.79
N LYS A 90 -16.71 15.15 20.98
CA LYS A 90 -17.51 14.91 22.19
C LYS A 90 -17.56 16.10 23.15
N GLU A 91 -16.73 17.11 22.92
CA GLU A 91 -16.66 18.31 23.77
C GLU A 91 -17.64 19.40 23.31
N CYS A 92 -17.98 19.43 22.03
CA CYS A 92 -19.02 20.33 21.53
C CYS A 92 -20.40 19.77 21.89
N THR A 93 -21.17 20.51 22.68
CA THR A 93 -22.52 20.11 23.11
C THR A 93 -23.61 20.54 22.15
N ILE A 94 -23.40 21.66 21.45
CA ILE A 94 -24.32 22.19 20.45
C ILE A 94 -23.74 21.86 19.08
N ASP A 95 -24.46 21.06 18.31
CA ASP A 95 -24.11 20.64 16.94
C ASP A 95 -22.65 20.17 16.79
N PRO A 96 -22.29 19.03 17.42
CA PRO A 96 -20.92 18.54 17.38
C PRO A 96 -20.52 18.20 15.94
N PRO A 97 -19.41 18.77 15.43
CA PRO A 97 -18.97 18.48 14.08
C PRO A 97 -18.61 16.99 13.94
N GLN A 98 -18.99 16.44 12.78
CA GLN A 98 -18.68 15.09 12.36
C GLN A 98 -17.94 15.14 11.04
N PHE A 99 -16.93 14.28 10.89
CA PHE A 99 -16.15 14.17 9.66
C PHE A 99 -15.99 12.73 9.24
N SER A 100 -15.88 12.49 7.94
CA SER A 100 -15.57 11.16 7.41
C SER A 100 -14.21 10.68 7.91
N THR A 101 -13.99 9.36 7.92
CA THR A 101 -12.68 8.76 8.24
C THR A 101 -11.52 9.37 7.44
N ARG A 102 -11.83 9.87 6.23
CA ARG A 102 -10.90 10.37 5.22
C ARG A 102 -10.65 11.87 5.31
N HIS A 103 -11.30 12.59 6.22
CA HIS A 103 -11.21 14.04 6.33
C HIS A 103 -9.76 14.53 6.40
N GLY A 104 -9.41 15.55 5.62
CA GLY A 104 -8.05 16.08 5.55
C GLY A 104 -7.07 15.23 4.74
N SER A 105 -7.56 14.33 3.89
CA SER A 105 -6.74 13.55 2.93
C SER A 105 -7.26 13.71 1.50
N TRP A 106 -6.45 13.31 0.52
CA TRP A 106 -6.86 13.28 -0.89
C TRP A 106 -8.08 12.37 -1.16
N LEU A 107 -8.41 11.47 -0.22
CA LEU A 107 -9.53 10.55 -0.29
C LEU A 107 -10.85 11.14 0.22
N GLU A 108 -10.84 12.33 0.83
CA GLU A 108 -11.98 12.90 1.55
C GLU A 108 -13.27 12.94 0.74
N ASN A 109 -13.18 13.37 -0.52
CA ASN A 109 -14.34 13.57 -1.39
C ASN A 109 -14.53 12.44 -2.41
N LYS A 110 -13.93 11.27 -2.16
CA LYS A 110 -14.02 10.13 -3.08
C LYS A 110 -15.20 9.26 -2.73
N GLU A 111 -16.03 8.91 -3.72
CA GLU A 111 -17.25 8.14 -3.49
C GLU A 111 -17.00 6.65 -3.27
N LEU A 112 -15.94 6.10 -3.86
CA LEU A 112 -15.60 4.67 -3.71
C LEU A 112 -15.17 4.34 -2.27
N ALA A 113 -15.49 3.14 -1.79
CA ALA A 113 -15.02 2.64 -0.50
C ALA A 113 -13.48 2.49 -0.48
N LEU A 114 -12.85 2.66 0.68
CA LEU A 114 -11.38 2.57 0.79
C LEU A 114 -10.81 1.24 0.27
N VAL A 115 -11.53 0.13 0.48
CA VAL A 115 -11.14 -1.19 -0.03
C VAL A 115 -11.15 -1.23 -1.56
N ASP A 116 -12.20 -0.69 -2.18
CA ASP A 116 -12.33 -0.62 -3.64
C ASP A 116 -11.26 0.27 -4.24
N ILE A 117 -10.95 1.40 -3.59
CA ILE A 117 -9.86 2.29 -3.99
C ILE A 117 -8.54 1.53 -4.01
N LEU A 118 -8.20 0.83 -2.92
CA LEU A 118 -6.94 0.08 -2.86
C LEU A 118 -6.90 -1.06 -3.89
N LEU A 119 -8.01 -1.77 -4.11
CA LEU A 119 -8.08 -2.83 -5.10
C LEU A 119 -7.93 -2.28 -6.52
N PHE A 120 -8.64 -1.20 -6.84
CA PHE A 120 -8.50 -0.46 -8.09
C PHE A 120 -7.04 -0.05 -8.31
N THR A 121 -6.42 0.61 -7.32
CA THR A 121 -5.02 1.05 -7.43
C THR A 121 -4.08 -0.11 -7.68
N TYR A 122 -4.28 -1.22 -6.97
CA TYR A 122 -3.45 -2.40 -7.15
C TYR A 122 -3.57 -2.92 -8.59
N LEU A 123 -4.77 -3.16 -9.09
CA LEU A 123 -4.98 -3.71 -10.43
C LEU A 123 -4.46 -2.76 -11.52
N TRP A 124 -4.76 -1.46 -11.39
CA TRP A 124 -4.34 -0.44 -12.34
C TRP A 124 -2.81 -0.32 -12.42
N THR A 125 -2.14 -0.25 -11.26
CA THR A 125 -0.67 -0.21 -11.18
C THR A 125 -0.03 -1.51 -11.69
N HIS A 126 -0.75 -2.62 -11.70
CA HIS A 126 -0.32 -3.89 -12.31
C HIS A 126 -0.69 -4.03 -13.79
N GLY A 127 -1.42 -3.07 -14.38
CA GLY A 127 -1.62 -2.95 -15.82
C GLY A 127 -2.87 -3.67 -16.33
N PHE A 128 -3.80 -3.95 -15.44
CA PHE A 128 -5.13 -4.43 -15.82
C PHE A 128 -5.85 -3.34 -16.63
N SER A 129 -6.58 -3.75 -17.67
CA SER A 129 -7.44 -2.84 -18.42
C SER A 129 -8.68 -2.48 -17.62
N GLU A 130 -9.34 -1.38 -17.98
CA GLU A 130 -10.58 -0.94 -17.33
C GLU A 130 -11.65 -2.05 -17.33
N SER A 131 -11.81 -2.78 -18.44
CA SER A 131 -12.73 -3.91 -18.51
C SER A 131 -12.36 -5.05 -17.56
N GLN A 132 -11.07 -5.31 -17.34
CA GLN A 132 -10.63 -6.31 -16.36
C GLN A 132 -10.89 -5.82 -14.94
N ILE A 133 -10.59 -4.54 -14.64
CA ILE A 133 -10.84 -3.95 -13.32
C ILE A 133 -12.34 -4.01 -12.97
N SER A 134 -13.23 -3.63 -13.90
CA SER A 134 -14.69 -3.73 -13.67
C SER A 134 -15.18 -5.16 -13.47
N LYS A 135 -14.46 -6.18 -13.95
CA LYS A 135 -14.83 -7.59 -13.73
C LYS A 135 -14.33 -8.14 -12.40
N GLU A 136 -13.17 -7.69 -11.96
CA GLU A 136 -12.52 -8.15 -10.73
C GLU A 136 -12.94 -7.33 -9.48
N THR A 137 -13.71 -6.26 -9.69
CA THR A 137 -14.17 -5.35 -8.63
C THR A 137 -15.67 -5.11 -8.76
N ASN A 138 -16.31 -4.61 -7.70
CA ASN A 138 -17.71 -4.17 -7.74
C ASN A 138 -17.86 -2.70 -8.16
N ILE A 139 -16.86 -2.15 -8.87
CA ILE A 139 -16.85 -0.75 -9.27
C ILE A 139 -17.52 -0.63 -10.64
N GLU A 140 -18.49 0.28 -10.72
CA GLU A 140 -19.21 0.55 -11.97
C GLU A 140 -18.25 0.97 -13.10
N PRO A 141 -18.47 0.52 -14.35
CA PRO A 141 -17.56 0.78 -15.46
C PRO A 141 -17.24 2.26 -15.71
N ASP A 142 -18.21 3.15 -15.49
CA ASP A 142 -17.99 4.58 -15.67
C ASP A 142 -17.14 5.17 -14.54
N ALA A 143 -17.33 4.72 -13.29
CA ALA A 143 -16.43 5.05 -12.19
C ALA A 143 -15.01 4.52 -12.45
N VAL A 144 -14.84 3.31 -13.00
CA VAL A 144 -13.52 2.78 -13.38
C VAL A 144 -12.81 3.70 -14.39
N LYS A 145 -13.50 4.21 -15.40
CA LYS A 145 -12.93 5.16 -16.38
C LYS A 145 -12.55 6.49 -15.72
N GLU A 146 -13.42 7.04 -14.88
CA GLU A 146 -13.16 8.28 -14.17
C GLU A 146 -11.91 8.17 -13.30
N TRP A 147 -11.80 7.08 -12.52
CA TRP A 147 -10.64 6.80 -11.70
C TRP A 147 -9.37 6.56 -12.51
N SER A 148 -9.49 5.85 -13.64
CA SER A 148 -8.38 5.62 -14.56
C SER A 148 -7.83 6.94 -15.09
N LYS A 149 -8.71 7.84 -15.52
CA LYS A 149 -8.34 9.20 -15.95
C LYS A 149 -7.67 9.99 -14.83
N MET A 150 -8.27 10.02 -13.64
CA MET A 150 -7.70 10.71 -12.49
C MET A 150 -6.27 10.20 -12.17
N TYR A 151 -6.03 8.89 -12.27
CA TYR A 151 -4.71 8.30 -12.02
C TYR A 151 -3.70 8.61 -13.13
N ILE A 152 -4.16 8.71 -14.39
CA ILE A 152 -3.35 9.22 -15.49
C ILE A 152 -2.91 10.65 -15.17
N ASP A 153 -3.85 11.52 -14.78
CA ASP A 153 -3.56 12.92 -14.43
C ASP A 153 -2.55 13.03 -13.27
N VAL A 154 -2.66 12.16 -12.26
CA VAL A 154 -1.67 12.01 -11.17
C VAL A 154 -0.29 11.69 -11.74
N CYS A 155 -0.19 10.64 -12.57
CA CYS A 155 1.08 10.22 -13.16
C CYS A 155 1.71 11.33 -14.02
N GLU A 156 0.91 12.05 -14.81
CA GLU A 156 1.36 13.17 -15.63
C GLU A 156 1.84 14.36 -14.78
N SER A 157 1.12 14.69 -13.70
CA SER A 157 1.54 15.71 -12.74
C SER A 157 2.90 15.39 -12.12
N VAL A 158 3.09 14.13 -11.69
CA VAL A 158 4.36 13.65 -11.15
C VAL A 158 5.46 13.69 -12.21
N GLN A 159 5.20 13.32 -13.45
CA GLN A 159 6.17 13.40 -14.54
C GLN A 159 6.61 14.84 -14.81
N ARG A 160 5.66 15.78 -14.89
CA ARG A 160 5.96 17.21 -15.05
C ARG A 160 6.83 17.75 -13.91
N LYS A 161 6.47 17.46 -12.65
CA LYS A 161 7.28 17.84 -11.47
C LYS A 161 8.70 17.29 -11.55
N ASN A 162 8.84 16.04 -11.98
CA ASN A 162 10.15 15.41 -12.12
C ASN A 162 10.98 16.03 -13.26
N ALA A 163 10.36 16.34 -14.40
CA ALA A 163 11.04 17.03 -15.50
C ALA A 163 11.58 18.40 -15.06
N MET A 164 10.79 19.18 -14.33
CA MET A 164 11.22 20.47 -13.75
C MET A 164 12.40 20.35 -12.77
N LEU A 165 12.53 19.21 -12.06
CA LEU A 165 13.66 18.95 -11.18
C LEU A 165 14.92 18.50 -11.94
N GLU A 166 14.73 17.78 -13.04
CA GLU A 166 15.80 17.31 -13.92
C GLU A 166 16.39 18.44 -14.79
N GLU A 167 15.67 19.54 -15.03
CA GLU A 167 16.18 20.76 -15.69
C GLU A 167 17.28 21.52 -14.92
N ASN A 168 17.73 21.00 -13.75
CA ASN A 168 18.96 21.41 -13.07
C ASN A 168 20.15 20.43 -13.30
N PHE A 169 20.04 19.45 -14.20
CA PHE A 169 21.13 18.52 -14.53
C PHE A 169 21.10 18.05 -16.00
N ASP A 170 22.22 18.32 -16.68
CA ASP A 170 22.60 18.11 -18.08
C ASP A 170 21.73 17.25 -19.03
N GLU A 171 21.55 17.84 -20.21
CA GLU A 171 20.71 17.54 -21.37
C GLU A 171 21.28 16.40 -22.21
N SER A 172 21.06 15.15 -21.81
CA SER A 172 20.99 14.06 -22.80
C SER A 172 20.23 12.85 -22.25
N VAL A 173 19.29 12.35 -23.06
CA VAL A 173 18.56 11.08 -22.91
C VAL A 173 17.24 11.14 -22.13
N LEU A 174 16.25 11.87 -22.67
CA LEU A 174 14.85 11.44 -22.59
C LEU A 174 14.24 11.43 -23.99
N LYS A 175 14.58 10.36 -24.72
CA LYS A 175 13.93 10.04 -26.00
C LYS A 175 12.43 9.93 -25.76
N SER A 176 11.69 10.79 -26.47
CA SER A 176 10.31 10.60 -26.91
C SER A 176 9.95 9.12 -26.95
N SER A 177 9.10 8.72 -26.02
CA SER A 177 8.49 7.41 -26.03
C SER A 177 6.99 7.63 -25.85
N ASN A 178 6.21 7.21 -26.86
CA ASN A 178 4.74 7.18 -26.89
C ASN A 178 4.15 6.20 -25.84
N LEU A 179 4.79 6.06 -24.68
CA LEU A 179 4.37 5.21 -23.58
C LEU A 179 3.24 5.92 -22.85
N SER A 180 2.21 5.18 -22.43
CA SER A 180 1.20 5.74 -21.54
C SER A 180 1.87 6.29 -20.28
N PRO A 181 1.30 7.35 -19.65
CA PRO A 181 1.83 7.91 -18.40
C PRO A 181 2.01 6.83 -17.32
N THR A 182 1.11 5.86 -17.30
CA THR A 182 1.13 4.71 -16.40
C THR A 182 2.35 3.81 -16.63
N THR A 183 2.72 3.56 -17.89
CA THR A 183 3.87 2.74 -18.25
C THR A 183 5.18 3.47 -17.98
N ALA A 184 5.24 4.76 -18.26
CA ALA A 184 6.37 5.61 -17.90
C ALA A 184 6.59 5.61 -16.38
N TRP A 185 5.51 5.75 -15.59
CA TRP A 185 5.58 5.72 -14.13
C TRP A 185 6.07 4.36 -13.60
N LYS A 186 5.59 3.23 -14.15
CA LYS A 186 6.07 1.89 -13.79
C LYS A 186 7.56 1.71 -14.11
N LYS A 187 8.02 2.21 -15.25
CA LYS A 187 9.43 2.15 -15.66
C LYS A 187 10.31 2.89 -14.66
N LYS A 188 9.88 4.08 -14.22
CA LYS A 188 10.58 4.88 -13.20
C LYS A 188 10.64 4.18 -11.83
N ASN A 189 9.61 3.41 -11.48
CA ASN A 189 9.47 2.76 -10.17
C ASN A 189 9.93 1.29 -10.11
N LYS A 190 10.71 0.80 -11.08
CA LYS A 190 11.13 -0.62 -11.18
C LYS A 190 11.81 -1.18 -9.92
N CYS A 191 12.44 -0.33 -9.10
CA CYS A 191 13.15 -0.71 -7.87
C CYS A 191 12.32 -0.58 -6.59
N LYS A 192 11.12 0.00 -6.64
CA LYS A 192 10.24 0.24 -5.49
C LYS A 192 8.93 -0.55 -5.61
N ASP A 193 8.12 -0.54 -4.56
CA ASP A 193 6.76 -1.05 -4.63
C ASP A 193 5.88 -0.03 -5.37
N VAL A 194 5.51 -0.40 -6.60
CA VAL A 194 4.76 0.41 -7.56
C VAL A 194 3.37 0.80 -7.02
N PHE A 195 2.72 -0.07 -6.26
CA PHE A 195 1.42 0.24 -5.67
C PHE A 195 1.55 1.29 -4.56
N LEU A 196 2.46 1.07 -3.62
CA LEU A 196 2.60 1.95 -2.45
C LEU A 196 3.20 3.32 -2.80
N GLU A 197 4.15 3.38 -3.73
CA GLU A 197 4.70 4.67 -4.16
C GLU A 197 3.64 5.49 -4.90
N PHE A 198 2.79 4.85 -5.72
CA PHE A 198 1.70 5.56 -6.38
C PHE A 198 0.73 6.18 -5.36
N LEU A 199 0.34 5.42 -4.33
CA LEU A 199 -0.55 5.93 -3.30
C LEU A 199 0.02 7.15 -2.58
N LYS A 200 1.32 7.17 -2.28
CA LYS A 200 1.98 8.33 -1.66
C LYS A 200 2.05 9.53 -2.59
N ASP A 201 2.35 9.29 -3.86
CA ASP A 201 2.39 10.35 -4.87
C ASP A 201 1.00 10.97 -5.04
N ALA A 202 -0.06 10.16 -5.04
CA ALA A 202 -1.45 10.59 -5.15
C ALA A 202 -1.93 11.38 -3.92
N ASP A 203 -1.50 10.98 -2.71
CA ASP A 203 -1.78 11.69 -1.46
C ASP A 203 -1.08 13.05 -1.36
N SER A 204 -0.06 13.29 -2.18
CA SER A 204 0.69 14.55 -2.25
C SER A 204 0.11 15.58 -3.25
N LEU A 205 -1.05 15.29 -3.85
CA LEU A 205 -1.76 16.17 -4.77
C LEU A 205 -2.72 17.11 -4.05
#